data_AF-A0A2P7QEW4-F1
#
_entry.id   AF-A0A2P7QEW4-F1
#
_cell.length_a   1.000
_cell.length_b   1.000
_cell.length_c   1.000
_cell.angle_alpha   90.00
_cell.angle_beta   90.00
_cell.angle_gamma   90.00
#
_symmetry.space_group_name_H-M   'P 1'
#
loop_
_entity.id
_entity.type
_entity.pdbx_description
1 polymer ?
#
loop_
_entity_poly.entity_id
_entity_poly.type
_entity_poly.pdbx_seq_one_letter_code
_entity_poly.pdbx_strand_id
1 'polypeptide(L)'
;MRIALALIAATLPAAAAPAWAQEVILTSQRRGYNNDAVYSDGVVATSRPIINLRRAADYAVQNVRVAGDARDAATRRNDLHATIRNMLDAAARGGVELATGNYVIEPLTAANYKNLPLQGDGRPDTDQANFLIKVRLAEGMDLKAAEDRIARFVNSVPKAGRTQVSVSGMTVSVVDPDQYRGQIIDLIAADAAISAGKFGTGSGVDVTGLDRPVEWARGSGTEVFLFLPASYVVRKR
;
A
#
# COMPACT_ATOMS: atom_id res chain seq x y z
N MET A 1 -30.00 13.41 54.52
CA MET A 1 -30.03 13.97 53.15
C MET A 1 -28.84 13.36 52.39
N ARG A 2 -29.08 12.38 51.51
CA ARG A 2 -28.03 11.61 50.81
C ARG A 2 -27.76 12.28 49.46
N ILE A 3 -26.53 12.75 49.24
CA ILE A 3 -26.09 13.31 47.94
C ILE A 3 -25.38 12.18 47.18
N ALA A 4 -26.00 11.74 46.08
CA ALA A 4 -25.45 10.76 45.16
C ALA A 4 -24.46 11.44 44.20
N LEU A 5 -23.21 10.96 44.18
CA LEU A 5 -22.18 11.39 43.25
C LEU A 5 -22.27 10.53 41.98
N ALA A 6 -22.68 11.12 40.87
CA ALA A 6 -22.76 10.43 39.58
C ALA A 6 -21.37 10.36 38.92
N LEU A 7 -20.84 9.16 38.74
CA LEU A 7 -19.67 8.91 37.88
C LEU A 7 -20.08 8.97 36.41
N ILE A 8 -19.57 9.95 35.68
CA ILE A 8 -19.66 9.99 34.21
C ILE A 8 -18.47 9.19 33.66
N ALA A 9 -18.73 7.99 33.16
CA ALA A 9 -17.76 7.22 32.39
C ALA A 9 -17.65 7.84 30.99
N ALA A 10 -16.53 8.50 30.71
CA ALA A 10 -16.19 8.97 29.36
C ALA A 10 -15.76 7.78 28.50
N THR A 11 -16.68 7.25 27.70
CA THR A 11 -16.37 6.31 26.63
C THR A 11 -15.72 7.09 25.48
N LEU A 12 -14.39 6.98 25.34
CA LEU A 12 -13.70 7.44 24.15
C LEU A 12 -14.11 6.55 22.96
N PRO A 13 -14.73 7.09 21.91
CA PRO A 13 -14.97 6.31 20.70
C PRO A 13 -13.63 6.01 20.03
N ALA A 14 -13.32 4.72 19.86
CA ALA A 14 -12.26 4.29 18.97
C ALA A 14 -12.63 4.71 17.54
N ALA A 15 -11.98 5.76 17.04
CA ALA A 15 -12.14 6.16 15.65
C ALA A 15 -11.57 5.05 14.75
N ALA A 16 -12.45 4.29 14.11
CA ALA A 16 -12.09 3.47 12.96
C ALA A 16 -11.56 4.41 11.86
N ALA A 17 -10.37 4.12 11.32
CA ALA A 17 -9.84 4.86 10.18
C ALA A 17 -10.83 4.76 9.00
N PRO A 18 -11.16 5.87 8.31
CA PRO A 18 -12.08 5.86 7.20
C PRO A 18 -11.56 4.98 6.06
N ALA A 19 -12.46 4.28 5.36
CA ALA A 19 -12.17 3.33 4.28
C ALA A 19 -11.46 3.95 3.05
N TRP A 20 -11.23 5.26 3.03
CA TRP A 20 -10.53 5.99 1.96
C TRP A 20 -9.04 6.23 2.28
N ALA A 21 -8.58 5.92 3.50
CA ALA A 21 -7.17 6.01 3.90
C ALA A 21 -6.38 4.73 3.62
N GLN A 22 -6.68 4.05 2.52
CA GLN A 22 -6.07 2.76 2.18
C GLN A 22 -4.70 2.95 1.52
N GLU A 23 -3.70 2.24 2.02
CA GLU A 23 -2.38 2.14 1.40
C GLU A 23 -2.36 0.96 0.42
N VAL A 24 -1.74 1.16 -0.75
CA VAL A 24 -1.75 0.14 -1.82
C VAL A 24 -0.36 -0.22 -2.32
N ILE A 25 -0.08 -1.53 -2.43
CA ILE A 25 1.16 -2.06 -3.02
C ILE A 25 1.15 -1.94 -4.54
N LEU A 26 2.25 -1.43 -5.09
CA LEU A 26 2.48 -1.28 -6.53
C LEU A 26 3.34 -2.42 -7.09
N THR A 27 2.76 -3.59 -7.32
CA THR A 27 3.49 -4.69 -7.98
C THR A 27 3.61 -4.51 -9.50
N SER A 28 2.66 -3.83 -10.16
CA SER A 28 2.75 -3.43 -11.58
C SER A 28 1.74 -2.34 -12.00
N GLN A 29 0.56 -2.69 -12.53
CA GLN A 29 -0.54 -1.79 -12.90
C GLN A 29 -1.85 -2.30 -12.29
N ARG A 30 -2.71 -1.41 -11.82
CA ARG A 30 -4.09 -1.77 -11.49
C ARG A 30 -4.84 -2.08 -12.79
N ARG A 31 -5.01 -3.35 -13.13
CA ARG A 31 -5.96 -3.77 -14.18
C ARG A 31 -7.35 -3.64 -13.59
N GLY A 32 -8.23 -2.86 -14.22
CA GLY A 32 -9.64 -2.76 -13.84
C GLY A 32 -10.27 -4.15 -13.70
N TYR A 33 -11.29 -4.26 -12.85
CA TYR A 33 -11.94 -5.50 -12.37
C TYR A 33 -12.50 -6.45 -13.44
N ASN A 34 -12.38 -6.13 -14.73
CA ASN A 34 -12.87 -6.97 -15.82
C ASN A 34 -11.67 -7.59 -16.56
N ASN A 35 -11.60 -8.91 -16.53
CA ASN A 35 -10.60 -9.71 -17.25
C ASN A 35 -10.82 -9.75 -18.77
N ASP A 36 -11.75 -8.94 -19.29
CA ASP A 36 -11.98 -8.70 -20.71
C ASP A 36 -11.34 -7.36 -21.08
N ALA A 37 -10.11 -7.43 -21.60
CA ALA A 37 -9.44 -6.31 -22.24
C ALA A 37 -10.07 -6.00 -23.62
N VAL A 38 -11.37 -5.69 -23.63
CA VAL A 38 -12.07 -5.07 -24.75
C VAL A 38 -12.87 -3.90 -24.19
N TYR A 39 -12.20 -2.76 -24.05
CA TYR A 39 -12.90 -1.49 -24.16
C TYR A 39 -13.12 -1.25 -25.66
N SER A 40 -14.37 -1.41 -26.10
CA SER A 40 -14.88 -0.85 -27.34
C SER A 40 -14.57 0.66 -27.35
N ASP A 41 -13.97 1.15 -28.44
CA ASP A 41 -13.56 2.56 -28.67
C ASP A 41 -12.04 2.88 -28.56
N GLY A 42 -11.17 1.93 -28.90
CA GLY A 42 -9.77 2.22 -29.29
C GLY A 42 -8.80 2.58 -28.16
N VAL A 43 -9.25 2.64 -26.91
CA VAL A 43 -8.35 2.83 -25.74
C VAL A 43 -7.89 1.46 -25.24
N VAL A 44 -6.70 1.05 -25.67
CA VAL A 44 -6.04 -0.17 -25.19
C VAL A 44 -5.67 0.02 -23.71
N ALA A 45 -6.05 -0.92 -22.85
CA ALA A 45 -5.72 -0.93 -21.41
C ALA A 45 -4.21 -0.96 -21.07
N THR A 46 -3.34 -0.96 -22.09
CA THR A 46 -1.87 -0.83 -21.98
C THR A 46 -1.39 0.62 -22.15
N SER A 47 -2.26 1.54 -22.56
CA SER A 47 -1.94 2.95 -22.72
C SER A 47 -2.04 3.65 -21.37
N ARG A 48 -0.91 3.77 -20.66
CA ARG A 48 -0.78 4.78 -19.60
C ARG A 48 -1.18 6.13 -20.18
N PRO A 49 -2.15 6.86 -19.59
CA PRO A 49 -2.48 8.19 -20.06
C PRO A 49 -1.22 9.06 -20.05
N ILE A 50 -1.03 9.85 -21.12
CA ILE A 50 0.09 10.79 -21.24
C ILE A 50 0.07 11.76 -20.05
N ILE A 51 -1.12 12.11 -19.58
CA ILE A 51 -1.36 12.96 -18.42
C ILE A 51 -1.32 12.10 -17.16
N ASN A 52 -0.29 12.31 -16.35
CA ASN A 52 -0.11 11.64 -15.08
C ASN A 52 0.59 12.57 -14.09
N LEU A 53 0.33 12.34 -12.80
CA LEU A 53 1.06 12.95 -11.70
C LEU A 53 2.22 12.03 -11.32
N ARG A 54 3.46 12.46 -11.61
CA ARG A 54 4.68 11.78 -11.17
C ARG A 54 5.04 12.22 -9.76
N ARG A 55 5.24 11.26 -8.86
CA ARG A 55 5.69 11.51 -7.48
C ARG A 55 6.55 10.39 -6.92
N ALA A 56 7.24 10.65 -5.82
CA ALA A 56 7.85 9.60 -5.02
C ALA A 56 6.75 8.79 -4.29
N ALA A 57 6.95 7.49 -4.16
CA ALA A 57 6.18 6.64 -3.28
C ALA A 57 6.35 7.04 -1.82
N ASP A 58 5.37 6.69 -0.99
CA ASP A 58 5.41 6.98 0.44
C ASP A 58 6.25 5.97 1.21
N TYR A 59 6.25 4.72 0.76
CA TYR A 59 6.98 3.63 1.39
C TYR A 59 7.64 2.69 0.39
N ALA A 60 8.77 2.12 0.80
CA ALA A 60 9.32 0.89 0.25
C ALA A 60 8.82 -0.29 1.10
N VAL A 61 8.45 -1.38 0.44
CA VAL A 61 7.77 -2.52 1.04
C VAL A 61 8.46 -3.82 0.66
N GLN A 62 8.65 -4.72 1.61
CA GLN A 62 9.08 -6.10 1.38
C GLN A 62 8.15 -7.09 2.08
N ASN A 63 8.06 -8.30 1.53
CA ASN A 63 7.46 -9.42 2.21
C ASN A 63 8.40 -9.95 3.28
N VAL A 64 7.88 -10.23 4.45
CA VAL A 64 8.53 -10.94 5.54
C VAL A 64 7.94 -12.33 5.65
N ARG A 65 8.80 -13.33 5.69
CA ARG A 65 8.45 -14.71 6.04
C ARG A 65 9.09 -15.06 7.37
N VAL A 66 8.27 -15.43 8.35
CA VAL A 66 8.70 -16.00 9.62
C VAL A 66 8.33 -17.47 9.62
N ALA A 67 9.31 -18.36 9.68
CA ALA A 67 9.11 -19.81 9.72
C ALA A 67 9.61 -20.39 11.05
N GLY A 68 8.90 -21.37 11.59
CA GLY A 68 9.31 -22.12 12.78
C GLY A 68 9.47 -23.60 12.45
N ASP A 69 10.55 -24.21 12.93
CA ASP A 69 10.88 -25.63 12.70
C ASP A 69 10.97 -26.42 14.03
N ALA A 70 10.16 -26.06 15.04
CA ALA A 70 10.06 -26.84 16.26
C ALA A 70 9.20 -28.09 16.02
N ARG A 71 9.57 -29.23 16.63
CA ARG A 71 8.86 -30.52 16.42
C ARG A 71 7.43 -30.49 16.95
N ASP A 72 7.24 -29.93 18.14
CA ASP A 72 5.92 -29.78 18.73
C ASP A 72 5.17 -28.59 18.10
N ALA A 73 3.96 -28.83 17.62
CA ALA A 73 3.17 -27.84 16.89
C ALA A 73 2.70 -26.67 17.78
N ALA A 74 2.44 -26.91 19.07
CA ALA A 74 2.06 -25.83 19.98
C ALA A 74 3.25 -24.90 20.25
N THR A 75 4.41 -25.49 20.54
CA THR A 75 5.69 -24.79 20.74
C THR A 75 6.07 -24.00 19.49
N ARG A 76 5.99 -24.62 18.31
CA ARG A 76 6.29 -23.98 17.02
C ARG A 76 5.47 -22.71 16.79
N ARG A 77 4.15 -22.78 17.00
CA ARG A 77 3.26 -21.62 16.85
C ARG A 77 3.51 -20.55 17.92
N ASN A 78 3.82 -20.95 19.15
CA ASN A 78 4.16 -20.02 20.22
C ASN A 78 5.45 -19.25 19.92
N ASP A 79 6.50 -19.94 19.46
CA ASP A 79 7.78 -19.34 19.06
C ASP A 79 7.60 -18.38 17.89
N LEU A 80 6.80 -18.76 16.89
CA LEU A 80 6.48 -17.93 15.73
C LEU A 80 5.78 -16.64 16.17
N HIS A 81 4.72 -16.74 16.98
CA HIS A 81 4.03 -15.58 17.52
C HIS A 81 4.91 -14.71 18.43
N ALA A 82 5.81 -15.32 19.21
CA ALA A 82 6.76 -14.58 20.04
C ALA A 82 7.76 -13.78 19.19
N THR A 83 8.24 -14.37 18.10
CA THR A 83 9.13 -13.69 17.15
C THR A 83 8.43 -12.52 16.48
N ILE A 84 7.19 -12.69 16.00
CA ILE A 84 6.41 -11.59 15.41
C ILE A 84 6.17 -10.47 16.44
N ARG A 85 5.90 -10.81 17.70
CA ARG A 85 5.77 -9.83 18.78
C ARG A 85 7.06 -9.05 19.01
N ASN A 86 8.21 -9.73 19.06
CA ASN A 86 9.51 -9.07 19.17
C ASN A 86 9.76 -8.12 17.99
N MET A 87 9.29 -8.46 16.78
CA MET A 87 9.34 -7.56 15.63
C MET A 87 8.48 -6.31 15.85
N LEU A 88 7.25 -6.47 16.34
CA LEU A 88 6.36 -5.34 16.66
C LEU A 88 7.00 -4.41 17.70
N ASP A 89 7.56 -4.96 18.77
CA ASP A 89 8.18 -4.20 19.87
C ASP A 89 9.48 -3.48 19.43
N ALA A 90 10.14 -3.99 18.38
CA ALA A 90 11.35 -3.39 17.82
C ALA A 90 11.07 -2.41 16.66
N ALA A 91 9.89 -2.48 16.02
CA ALA A 91 9.61 -1.83 14.74
C ALA A 91 9.87 -0.31 14.76
N ALA A 92 9.30 0.39 15.76
CA ALA A 92 9.47 1.83 15.91
C ALA A 92 10.93 2.24 16.08
N ARG A 93 11.71 1.48 16.88
CA ARG A 93 13.15 1.73 17.08
C ARG A 93 13.98 1.41 15.83
N GLY A 94 13.52 0.45 15.01
CA GLY A 94 14.11 0.12 13.72
C GLY A 94 13.79 1.11 12.60
N GLY A 95 12.88 2.06 12.82
CA GLY A 95 12.39 2.97 11.79
C GLY A 95 11.65 2.23 10.68
N VAL A 96 10.91 1.18 11.04
CA VAL A 96 10.11 0.35 10.15
C VAL A 96 8.67 0.25 10.66
N GLU A 97 7.75 -0.05 9.77
CA GLU A 97 6.36 -0.35 10.07
C GLU A 97 6.05 -1.79 9.62
N LEU A 98 5.24 -2.50 10.39
CA LEU A 98 4.76 -3.84 10.02
C LEU A 98 3.32 -3.74 9.56
N ALA A 99 2.98 -4.48 8.51
CA ALA A 99 1.67 -4.44 7.91
C ALA A 99 1.24 -5.81 7.38
N THR A 100 -0.03 -5.97 7.05
CA THR A 100 -0.61 -7.19 6.47
C THR A 100 -1.53 -6.83 5.31
N GLY A 101 -1.87 -7.81 4.49
CA GLY A 101 -2.65 -7.64 3.27
C GLY A 101 -1.81 -7.82 2.00
N ASN A 102 -2.51 -7.90 0.86
CA ASN A 102 -1.88 -8.16 -0.45
C ASN A 102 -1.96 -6.93 -1.37
N TYR A 103 -3.11 -6.25 -1.34
CA TYR A 103 -3.40 -5.11 -2.20
C TYR A 103 -3.70 -3.89 -1.35
N VAL A 104 -4.73 -3.96 -0.51
CA VAL A 104 -4.94 -3.02 0.59
C VAL A 104 -4.05 -3.45 1.75
N ILE A 105 -3.27 -2.51 2.26
CA ILE A 105 -2.37 -2.72 3.39
C ILE A 105 -3.04 -2.23 4.67
N GLU A 106 -2.97 -3.03 5.71
CA GLU A 106 -3.43 -2.71 7.06
C GLU A 106 -2.29 -2.83 8.08
N PRO A 107 -2.25 -1.98 9.12
CA PRO A 107 -1.24 -2.09 10.16
C PRO A 107 -1.24 -3.46 10.85
N LEU A 108 -0.07 -4.06 10.99
CA LEU A 108 0.12 -5.23 11.86
C LEU A 108 0.38 -4.72 13.28
N THR A 109 -0.43 -5.17 14.23
CA THR A 109 -0.46 -4.65 15.60
C THR A 109 -0.49 -5.79 16.60
N ALA A 110 -0.25 -5.46 17.87
CA ALA A 110 -0.39 -6.40 18.98
C ALA A 110 -1.82 -6.99 19.10
N ALA A 111 -2.83 -6.32 18.53
CA ALA A 111 -4.21 -6.79 18.56
C ALA A 111 -4.52 -7.84 17.47
N ASN A 112 -3.85 -7.79 16.31
CA ASN A 112 -4.20 -8.61 15.15
C ASN A 112 -3.10 -9.60 14.69
N TYR A 113 -1.87 -9.53 15.20
CA TYR A 113 -0.78 -10.38 14.68
C TYR A 113 -1.00 -11.89 14.84
N LYS A 114 -1.81 -12.31 15.82
CA LYS A 114 -2.20 -13.72 15.99
C LYS A 114 -3.23 -14.21 14.95
N ASN A 115 -3.83 -13.28 14.21
CA ASN A 115 -4.78 -13.58 13.14
C ASN A 115 -4.08 -13.81 11.80
N LEU A 116 -2.75 -13.65 11.75
CA LEU A 116 -1.97 -13.96 10.57
C LEU A 116 -2.16 -15.44 10.20
N PRO A 117 -2.50 -15.75 8.93
CA PRO A 117 -2.62 -17.13 8.50
C PRO A 117 -1.29 -17.86 8.68
N LEU A 118 -1.34 -19.00 9.36
CA LEU A 118 -0.23 -19.93 9.45
C LEU A 118 -0.37 -20.96 8.35
N GLN A 119 0.71 -21.18 7.60
CA GLN A 119 0.76 -22.10 6.48
C GLN A 119 1.91 -23.09 6.67
N GLY A 120 1.74 -24.32 6.20
CA GLY A 120 2.87 -25.22 6.04
C GLY A 120 3.71 -24.81 4.83
N ASP A 121 4.98 -25.23 4.79
CA ASP A 121 5.83 -25.09 3.60
C ASP A 121 6.03 -26.41 2.84
N GLY A 122 5.15 -27.39 3.10
CA GLY A 122 5.22 -28.75 2.58
C GLY A 122 5.99 -29.72 3.50
N ARG A 123 6.71 -29.21 4.51
CA ARG A 123 7.35 -30.04 5.53
C ARG A 123 6.37 -30.28 6.70
N PRO A 124 6.28 -31.51 7.27
CA PRO A 124 5.36 -31.82 8.37
C PRO A 124 5.58 -30.98 9.63
N ASP A 125 6.83 -30.55 9.86
CA ASP A 125 7.26 -29.88 11.10
C ASP A 125 7.53 -28.37 10.92
N THR A 126 6.90 -27.74 9.93
CA THR A 126 7.09 -26.33 9.64
C THR A 126 5.77 -25.57 9.55
N ASP A 127 5.69 -24.47 10.30
CA ASP A 127 4.67 -23.45 10.14
C ASP A 127 5.34 -22.12 9.74
N GLN A 128 4.68 -21.35 8.88
CA GLN A 128 5.14 -20.03 8.47
C GLN A 128 4.01 -19.00 8.50
N ALA A 129 4.36 -17.76 8.80
CA ALA A 129 3.51 -16.59 8.59
C ALA A 129 4.18 -15.63 7.62
N ASN A 130 3.37 -15.01 6.77
CA ASN A 130 3.79 -13.98 5.83
C ASN A 130 3.07 -12.67 6.15
N PHE A 131 3.81 -11.58 6.11
CA PHE A 131 3.29 -10.22 6.28
C PHE A 131 4.26 -9.23 5.63
N LEU A 132 4.01 -7.94 5.77
CA LEU A 132 4.78 -6.89 5.12
C LEU A 132 5.63 -6.12 6.14
N ILE A 133 6.80 -5.69 5.69
CA ILE A 133 7.58 -4.66 6.35
C ILE A 133 7.74 -3.48 5.41
N LYS A 134 7.58 -2.28 5.95
CA LYS A 134 7.67 -1.04 5.19
C LYS A 134 8.58 -0.01 5.85
N VAL A 135 9.27 0.75 5.01
CA VAL A 135 10.11 1.88 5.39
C VAL A 135 9.58 3.12 4.68
N ARG A 136 9.34 4.18 5.45
CA ARG A 136 8.95 5.47 4.89
C ARG A 136 10.10 6.02 4.03
N LEU A 137 9.80 6.32 2.77
CA LEU A 137 10.77 6.90 1.85
C LEU A 137 10.90 8.40 2.14
N ALA A 138 12.09 8.83 2.53
CA ALA A 138 12.42 10.23 2.61
C ALA A 138 12.78 10.78 1.21
N GLU A 139 12.77 12.10 1.06
CA GLU A 139 13.23 12.74 -0.18
C GLU A 139 14.67 12.31 -0.52
N GLY A 140 14.88 11.89 -1.77
CA GLY A 140 16.19 11.40 -2.25
C GLY A 140 16.59 10.00 -1.76
N MET A 141 15.79 9.32 -0.93
CA MET A 141 16.05 7.94 -0.53
C MET A 141 15.84 6.98 -1.71
N ASP A 142 16.82 6.13 -1.99
CA ASP A 142 16.68 5.05 -2.97
C ASP A 142 16.18 3.74 -2.32
N LEU A 143 15.83 2.77 -3.17
CA LEU A 143 15.35 1.47 -2.70
C LEU A 143 16.43 0.66 -1.97
N LYS A 144 17.71 0.89 -2.27
CA LYS A 144 18.82 0.17 -1.65
C LYS A 144 19.00 0.59 -0.19
N ALA A 145 18.89 1.88 0.10
CA ALA A 145 18.92 2.40 1.45
C ALA A 145 17.74 1.88 2.29
N ALA A 146 16.56 1.76 1.69
CA ALA A 146 15.39 1.15 2.33
C ALA A 146 15.61 -0.36 2.59
N GLU A 147 16.14 -1.10 1.61
CA GLU A 147 16.49 -2.51 1.76
C GLU A 147 17.51 -2.73 2.88
N ASP A 148 18.56 -1.91 2.95
CA ASP A 148 19.57 -2.01 4.01
C ASP A 148 18.99 -1.73 5.39
N ARG A 149 18.01 -0.81 5.49
CA ARG A 149 17.30 -0.56 6.75
C ARG A 149 16.46 -1.77 7.16
N ILE A 150 15.71 -2.36 6.24
CA ILE A 150 14.93 -3.57 6.52
C ILE A 150 15.85 -4.73 6.93
N ALA A 151 16.95 -4.96 6.20
CA ALA A 151 17.91 -6.01 6.51
C ALA A 151 18.52 -5.83 7.91
N ARG A 152 18.95 -4.60 8.27
CA ARG A 152 19.45 -4.29 9.62
C ARG A 152 18.40 -4.57 10.69
N PHE A 153 17.15 -4.16 10.47
CA PHE A 153 16.06 -4.41 11.40
C PHE A 153 15.85 -5.91 11.62
N VAL A 154 15.68 -6.70 10.55
CA VAL A 154 15.45 -8.16 10.61
C VAL A 154 16.58 -8.88 11.33
N ASN A 155 17.83 -8.44 11.11
CA ASN A 155 19.00 -9.00 11.78
C ASN A 155 19.03 -8.67 13.27
N SER A 156 18.50 -7.52 13.68
CA SER A 156 18.48 -7.07 15.08
C SER A 156 17.37 -7.70 15.93
N VAL A 157 16.32 -8.25 15.31
CA VAL A 157 15.17 -8.79 16.04
C VAL A 157 15.55 -10.08 16.78
N PRO A 158 15.27 -10.17 18.09
CA PRO A 158 15.39 -11.41 18.84
C PRO A 158 14.41 -12.47 18.33
N LYS A 159 14.95 -13.63 17.95
CA LYS A 159 14.19 -14.77 17.45
C LYS A 159 13.88 -15.72 18.60
N ALA A 160 12.65 -16.22 18.69
CA ALA A 160 12.27 -17.20 19.69
C ALA A 160 12.46 -18.62 19.17
N GLY A 161 13.02 -19.50 19.98
CA GLY A 161 13.21 -20.91 19.64
C GLY A 161 13.92 -21.13 18.30
N ARG A 162 13.35 -21.99 17.45
CA ARG A 162 13.89 -22.37 16.13
C ARG A 162 13.28 -21.56 14.99
N THR A 163 12.98 -20.30 15.22
CA THR A 163 12.40 -19.43 14.19
C THR A 163 13.46 -18.83 13.27
N GLN A 164 13.07 -18.66 12.02
CA GLN A 164 13.85 -18.00 10.98
C GLN A 164 13.03 -16.86 10.40
N VAL A 165 13.70 -15.76 10.10
CA VAL A 165 13.08 -14.57 9.48
C VAL A 165 13.81 -14.31 8.17
N SER A 166 13.06 -14.15 7.09
CA SER A 166 13.58 -13.83 5.77
C SER A 166 12.73 -12.76 5.10
N VAL A 167 13.33 -11.98 4.21
CA VAL A 167 12.66 -10.91 3.47
C VAL A 167 12.85 -11.05 1.97
N SER A 168 11.86 -10.63 1.20
CA SER A 168 11.90 -10.72 -0.27
C SER A 168 10.96 -9.73 -0.94
N GLY A 169 11.12 -9.56 -2.26
CA GLY A 169 10.14 -8.87 -3.11
C GLY A 169 10.02 -7.37 -2.83
N MET A 170 11.09 -6.61 -3.12
CA MET A 170 11.09 -5.16 -2.95
C MET A 170 10.10 -4.46 -3.91
N THR A 171 9.22 -3.66 -3.33
CA THR A 171 8.23 -2.87 -4.04
C THR A 171 7.97 -1.55 -3.32
N VAL A 172 7.01 -0.76 -3.80
CA VAL A 172 6.64 0.52 -3.23
C VAL A 172 5.13 0.61 -2.97
N SER A 173 4.71 1.51 -2.10
CA SER A 173 3.30 1.80 -1.84
C SER A 173 3.02 3.30 -1.74
N VAL A 174 1.76 3.65 -2.00
CA VAL A 174 1.22 5.01 -1.84
C VAL A 174 0.06 4.98 -0.86
N VAL A 175 0.02 5.97 0.03
CA VAL A 175 -1.08 6.15 0.99
C VAL A 175 -2.14 7.04 0.36
N ASP A 176 -3.40 6.59 0.39
CA ASP A 176 -4.57 7.37 -0.07
C ASP A 176 -4.32 8.05 -1.44
N PRO A 177 -4.24 7.28 -2.54
CA PRO A 177 -3.98 7.85 -3.87
C PRO A 177 -5.11 8.80 -4.33
N ASP A 178 -6.33 8.64 -3.82
CA ASP A 178 -7.48 9.47 -4.21
C ASP A 178 -7.36 10.92 -3.70
N GLN A 179 -6.55 11.18 -2.66
CA GLN A 179 -6.25 12.54 -2.21
C GLN A 179 -5.64 13.41 -3.32
N TYR A 180 -4.97 12.79 -4.31
CA TYR A 180 -4.32 13.47 -5.44
C TYR A 180 -5.25 13.75 -6.62
N ARG A 181 -6.52 13.33 -6.53
CA ARG A 181 -7.50 13.47 -7.61
C ARG A 181 -7.58 14.89 -8.15
N GLY A 182 -7.67 15.90 -7.27
CA GLY A 182 -7.78 17.30 -7.69
C GLY A 182 -6.60 17.74 -8.56
N GLN A 183 -5.37 17.41 -8.14
CA GLN A 183 -4.15 17.74 -8.89
C GLN A 183 -4.12 17.06 -10.27
N ILE A 184 -4.60 15.81 -10.36
CA ILE A 184 -4.67 15.10 -11.64
C ILE A 184 -5.72 15.75 -12.56
N ILE A 185 -6.86 16.18 -12.02
CA ILE A 185 -7.89 16.91 -12.78
C ILE A 185 -7.34 18.23 -13.31
N ASP A 186 -6.55 18.96 -12.52
CA ASP A 186 -5.93 20.22 -12.95
C ASP A 186 -4.96 19.99 -14.11
N LEU A 187 -4.16 18.91 -14.08
CA LEU A 187 -3.30 18.52 -15.19
C LEU A 187 -4.09 18.18 -16.46
N ILE A 188 -5.22 17.47 -16.31
CA ILE A 188 -6.10 17.12 -17.44
C ILE A 188 -6.74 18.38 -18.03
N ALA A 189 -7.25 19.27 -17.19
CA ALA A 189 -7.89 20.51 -17.61
C ALA A 189 -6.90 21.43 -18.35
N ALA A 190 -5.67 21.56 -17.85
CA ALA A 190 -4.62 22.35 -18.48
C ALA A 190 -4.27 21.82 -19.88
N ASP A 191 -4.04 20.52 -20.03
CA ASP A 191 -3.73 19.89 -21.31
C ASP A 191 -4.90 20.03 -22.30
N ALA A 192 -6.13 19.78 -21.84
CA ALA A 192 -7.34 19.89 -22.65
C ALA A 192 -7.57 21.33 -23.16
N ALA A 193 -7.32 22.34 -22.32
CA ALA A 193 -7.41 23.75 -22.70
C ALA A 193 -6.35 24.14 -23.75
N ILE A 194 -5.10 23.69 -23.57
CA ILE A 194 -4.02 23.89 -24.56
C ILE A 194 -4.40 23.24 -25.89
N SER A 195 -4.91 22.01 -25.86
CA SER A 195 -5.35 21.29 -27.05
C SER A 195 -6.49 22.01 -27.76
N ALA A 196 -7.54 22.44 -27.05
CA ALA A 196 -8.65 23.18 -27.66
C ALA A 196 -8.20 24.49 -28.32
N GLY A 197 -7.28 25.23 -27.67
CA GLY A 197 -6.71 26.47 -28.21
C GLY A 197 -6.05 26.28 -29.58
N LYS A 198 -5.43 25.13 -29.83
CA LYS A 198 -4.81 24.79 -31.13
C LYS A 198 -5.82 24.61 -32.27
N PHE A 199 -7.09 24.36 -31.98
CA PHE A 199 -8.17 24.21 -32.98
C PHE A 199 -8.95 25.52 -33.21
N GLY A 200 -8.46 26.65 -32.69
CA GLY A 200 -9.02 27.99 -32.90
C GLY A 200 -10.19 28.35 -31.99
N THR A 201 -10.63 29.60 -32.08
CA THR A 201 -11.73 30.15 -31.27
C THR A 201 -13.04 29.39 -31.49
N GLY A 202 -13.83 29.28 -30.43
CA GLY A 202 -15.08 28.49 -30.43
C GLY A 202 -14.87 26.98 -30.30
N SER A 203 -13.66 26.50 -30.05
CA SER A 203 -13.41 25.10 -29.71
C SER A 203 -13.51 24.90 -28.19
N GLY A 204 -14.16 23.83 -27.75
CA GLY A 204 -14.24 23.38 -26.37
C GLY A 204 -13.88 21.91 -26.24
N VAL A 205 -13.90 21.41 -25.01
CA VAL A 205 -13.61 20.00 -24.71
C VAL A 205 -14.75 19.37 -23.95
N ASP A 206 -14.99 18.09 -24.26
CA ASP A 206 -15.82 17.22 -23.44
C ASP A 206 -14.92 16.13 -22.86
N VAL A 207 -14.90 16.05 -21.53
CA VAL A 207 -14.00 15.18 -20.77
C VAL A 207 -14.82 14.07 -20.12
N THR A 208 -14.35 12.83 -20.18
CA THR A 208 -14.98 11.66 -19.56
C THR A 208 -13.99 10.94 -18.64
N GLY A 209 -14.49 10.11 -17.72
CA GLY A 209 -13.67 9.32 -16.79
C GLY A 209 -13.18 10.09 -15.55
N LEU A 210 -13.59 11.35 -15.37
CA LEU A 210 -13.27 12.16 -14.18
C LEU A 210 -14.03 11.74 -12.93
N ASP A 211 -14.92 10.76 -13.01
CA ASP A 211 -15.68 10.12 -11.94
C ASP A 211 -15.04 8.82 -11.44
N ARG A 212 -14.05 8.29 -12.16
CA ARG A 212 -13.39 7.01 -11.82
C ARG A 212 -12.35 7.17 -10.69
N PRO A 213 -12.04 6.10 -9.94
CA PRO A 213 -10.98 6.16 -8.91
C PRO A 213 -9.62 6.50 -9.51
N VAL A 214 -8.72 7.07 -8.69
CA VAL A 214 -7.32 7.24 -9.08
C VAL A 214 -6.68 5.88 -9.31
N GLU A 215 -6.04 5.74 -10.46
CA GLU A 215 -5.22 4.60 -10.83
C GLU A 215 -3.74 4.95 -10.70
N TRP A 216 -2.91 3.92 -10.69
CA TRP A 216 -1.48 4.09 -10.51
C TRP A 216 -0.67 3.10 -11.33
N ALA A 217 0.57 3.49 -11.61
CA ALA A 217 1.57 2.64 -12.22
C ALA A 217 2.92 2.88 -11.54
N ARG A 218 3.70 1.82 -11.39
CA ARG A 218 5.08 1.93 -10.91
C ARG A 218 5.94 2.69 -11.92
N GLY A 219 6.69 3.68 -11.44
CA GLY A 219 7.73 4.37 -12.17
C GLY A 219 9.11 3.71 -12.00
N SER A 220 10.18 4.45 -12.28
CA SER A 220 11.55 3.98 -12.02
C SER A 220 11.92 4.14 -10.55
N GLY A 221 12.56 3.13 -9.96
CA GLY A 221 13.03 3.19 -8.58
C GLY A 221 11.88 3.38 -7.58
N THR A 222 11.88 4.52 -6.88
CA THR A 222 10.89 4.93 -5.89
C THR A 222 9.72 5.72 -6.47
N GLU A 223 9.67 5.93 -7.78
CA GLU A 223 8.67 6.77 -8.42
C GLU A 223 7.38 6.03 -8.71
N VAL A 224 6.28 6.79 -8.69
CA VAL A 224 4.93 6.33 -8.97
C VAL A 224 4.25 7.37 -9.87
N PHE A 225 3.47 6.86 -10.81
CA PHE A 225 2.57 7.65 -11.62
C PHE A 225 1.15 7.44 -11.11
N LEU A 226 0.46 8.52 -10.78
CA LEU A 226 -0.97 8.53 -10.48
C LEU A 226 -1.73 9.15 -11.64
N PHE A 227 -2.86 8.58 -12.03
CA PHE A 227 -3.65 9.06 -13.16
C PHE A 227 -5.12 8.75 -13.00
N LEU A 228 -5.95 9.47 -13.75
CA LEU A 228 -7.33 9.10 -13.99
C LEU A 228 -7.43 8.48 -15.39
N PRO A 229 -8.22 7.42 -15.58
CA PRO A 229 -8.48 6.85 -16.90
C PRO A 229 -9.45 7.75 -17.68
N ALA A 230 -9.05 8.99 -17.90
CA ALA A 230 -9.81 10.05 -18.53
C ALA A 230 -9.46 10.18 -20.01
N SER A 231 -10.45 10.58 -20.80
CA SER A 231 -10.28 10.95 -22.21
C SER A 231 -11.03 12.24 -22.49
N TYR A 232 -10.58 12.97 -23.51
CA TYR A 232 -11.29 14.16 -23.96
C TYR A 232 -11.30 14.26 -25.48
N VAL A 233 -12.37 14.89 -26.01
CA VAL A 233 -12.52 15.20 -27.43
C VAL A 233 -12.66 16.71 -27.58
N VAL A 234 -11.90 17.28 -28.51
CA VAL A 234 -12.05 18.69 -28.89
C VAL A 234 -13.19 18.81 -29.89
N ARG A 235 -14.16 19.70 -29.62
CA ARG A 235 -15.31 19.96 -30.50
C ARG A 235 -15.54 21.46 -30.68
N LYS A 236 -16.11 21.85 -31.82
CA LYS A 236 -16.64 23.21 -32.00
C LYS A 236 -17.89 23.39 -31.13
N ARG A 237 -18.01 24.55 -30.51
CA ARG A 237 -19.14 24.99 -29.69
C ARG A 237 -19.85 26.16 -30.37
#